data_AF-A0AAV1RQI1-F1
#
_entry.id   AF-A0AAV1RQI1-F1
#
_cell.length_a   1.000
_cell.length_b   1.000
_cell.length_c   1.000
_cell.angle_alpha   90.00
_cell.angle_beta   90.00
_cell.angle_gamma   90.00
#
_symmetry.space_group_name_H-M   'P 1'
#
loop_
_entity.id
_entity.type
_entity.pdbx_description
1 polymer ?
#
loop_
_entity_poly.entity_id
_entity_poly.type
_entity_poly.pdbx_seq_one_letter_code
_entity_poly.pdbx_strand_id
1 'polypeptide(L)'
;MSQTEYKVKENLMPLLRNILGKYGDIAANYIMKTPEGRSSVLEDVCGLIYTFQEKKFGELTLFQIENAVAIVTDFERAGLKVDWLKQTLEDILETRKVIKQPTSLKEARYKTNQVINEKKRKLEEYEALMGWMVVFQEKTAMLQQNVSLTKKELHAAKTKAERINETISNAKAKVIYHTEHSPLNELL
;
A
#
# COMPACT_ATOMS: atom_id res chain seq x y z
N MET A 1 -36.88 7.20 42.82
CA MET A 1 -36.71 5.96 42.01
C MET A 1 -36.21 4.89 42.98
N SER A 2 -36.95 3.80 43.16
CA SER A 2 -36.60 2.75 44.14
C SER A 2 -35.34 2.03 43.67
N GLN A 3 -34.28 2.08 44.48
CA GLN A 3 -33.06 1.33 44.29
C GLN A 3 -33.40 -0.15 44.57
N THR A 4 -33.60 -0.95 43.52
CA THR A 4 -33.78 -2.40 43.67
C THR A 4 -32.48 -2.97 44.25
N GLU A 5 -32.51 -3.40 45.51
CA GLU A 5 -31.33 -3.99 46.15
C GLU A 5 -31.17 -5.43 45.64
N TYR A 6 -30.34 -5.58 44.59
CA TYR A 6 -29.94 -6.89 44.08
C TYR A 6 -29.09 -7.62 45.12
N LYS A 7 -29.39 -8.90 45.34
CA LYS A 7 -28.70 -9.75 46.33
C LYS A 7 -27.81 -10.76 45.61
N VAL A 8 -26.51 -10.50 45.57
CA VAL A 8 -25.49 -11.44 45.07
C VAL A 8 -24.48 -11.75 46.18
N LYS A 9 -23.64 -12.78 45.98
CA LYS A 9 -22.53 -13.12 46.88
C LYS A 9 -21.67 -11.90 47.20
N GLU A 10 -21.25 -11.79 48.46
CA GLU A 10 -20.54 -10.62 48.98
C GLU A 10 -19.28 -10.26 48.20
N ASN A 11 -18.52 -11.25 47.74
CA ASN A 11 -17.31 -11.04 46.95
C ASN A 11 -17.58 -10.46 45.54
N LEU A 12 -18.80 -10.63 45.02
CA LEU A 12 -19.21 -10.12 43.71
C LEU A 12 -19.91 -8.75 43.80
N MET A 13 -20.37 -8.34 44.99
CA MET A 13 -21.04 -7.05 45.19
C MET A 13 -20.24 -5.83 44.69
N PRO A 14 -18.91 -5.73 44.91
CA PRO A 14 -18.13 -4.61 44.38
C PRO A 14 -18.14 -4.56 42.85
N LEU A 15 -18.01 -5.73 42.21
CA LEU A 15 -18.04 -5.86 40.76
C LEU A 15 -19.42 -5.50 40.20
N LEU A 16 -20.49 -5.99 40.83
CA LEU A 16 -21.86 -5.66 40.44
C LEU A 16 -22.12 -4.15 40.52
N ARG A 17 -21.71 -3.49 41.61
CA ARG A 17 -21.84 -2.03 41.75
C ARG A 17 -21.09 -1.28 40.65
N ASN A 18 -19.90 -1.74 40.27
CA ASN A 18 -19.13 -1.14 39.17
C ASN A 18 -19.86 -1.30 37.83
N ILE A 19 -20.37 -2.50 37.54
CA ILE A 19 -21.14 -2.78 36.32
C ILE A 19 -22.38 -1.90 36.25
N LEU A 20 -23.17 -1.84 37.32
CA LEU A 20 -24.39 -1.03 37.37
C LEU A 20 -24.08 0.47 37.28
N GLY A 21 -23.00 0.92 37.91
CA GLY A 21 -22.53 2.31 37.82
C GLY A 21 -22.10 2.70 36.42
N LYS A 22 -21.50 1.78 35.66
CA LYS A 22 -20.97 2.03 34.32
C LYS A 22 -22.02 1.85 33.21
N TYR A 23 -22.84 0.81 33.30
CA TYR A 23 -23.74 0.38 32.22
C TYR A 23 -25.23 0.56 32.54
N GLY A 24 -25.54 1.02 33.76
CA GLY A 24 -26.91 1.11 34.27
C GLY A 24 -27.46 -0.25 34.70
N ASP A 25 -28.77 -0.30 34.96
CA ASP A 25 -29.44 -1.56 35.29
C ASP A 25 -29.54 -2.49 34.06
N ILE A 26 -28.55 -3.37 33.92
CA ILE A 26 -28.46 -4.31 32.81
C ILE A 26 -29.56 -5.39 32.85
N ALA A 27 -30.25 -5.57 33.98
CA ALA A 27 -31.32 -6.55 34.16
C ALA A 27 -32.73 -5.93 34.06
N ALA A 28 -32.84 -4.63 33.75
CA ALA A 28 -34.13 -3.92 33.68
C ALA A 28 -35.14 -4.59 32.74
N ASN A 29 -34.65 -5.08 31.60
CA ASN A 29 -35.45 -5.74 30.56
C ASN A 29 -35.44 -7.28 30.64
N TYR A 30 -34.76 -7.86 31.64
CA TYR A 30 -34.63 -9.31 31.78
C TYR A 30 -35.99 -10.01 31.83
N ILE A 31 -36.07 -11.19 31.22
CA ILE A 31 -37.30 -11.99 31.10
C ILE A 31 -37.92 -12.30 32.47
N MET A 32 -37.10 -12.63 33.48
CA MET A 32 -37.60 -12.82 34.84
C MET A 32 -37.76 -11.47 35.55
N LYS A 33 -38.96 -11.24 36.10
CA LYS A 33 -39.31 -9.97 36.76
C LYS A 33 -39.16 -10.01 38.28
N THR A 34 -39.03 -11.20 38.87
CA THR A 34 -38.81 -11.39 40.31
C THR A 34 -37.44 -10.84 40.74
N PRO A 35 -37.32 -10.17 41.90
CA PRO A 35 -36.04 -9.71 42.44
C PRO A 35 -34.98 -10.82 42.55
N GLU A 36 -35.38 -12.03 42.93
CA GLU A 36 -34.52 -13.19 43.08
C GLU A 36 -33.95 -13.63 41.73
N GLY A 37 -34.81 -13.79 40.72
CA GLY A 37 -34.38 -14.13 39.36
C GLY A 37 -33.45 -13.09 38.73
N ARG A 38 -33.69 -11.80 38.96
CA ARG A 38 -32.80 -10.72 38.49
C ARG A 38 -31.46 -10.72 39.22
N SER A 39 -31.48 -10.97 40.53
CA SER A 39 -30.25 -11.06 41.31
C SER A 39 -29.42 -12.29 40.91
N SER A 40 -30.06 -13.43 40.64
CA SER A 40 -29.40 -14.66 40.18
C SER A 40 -28.65 -14.44 38.86
N VAL A 41 -29.28 -13.84 37.85
CA VAL A 41 -28.61 -13.64 36.56
C VAL A 41 -27.49 -12.61 36.64
N LEU A 42 -27.63 -11.60 37.51
CA LEU A 42 -26.56 -10.63 37.79
C LEU A 42 -25.37 -11.29 38.50
N GLU A 43 -25.62 -12.24 39.39
CA GLU A 43 -24.57 -13.07 39.98
C GLU A 43 -23.84 -13.90 38.92
N ASP A 44 -24.56 -14.51 37.97
CA ASP A 44 -23.96 -15.28 36.88
C ASP A 44 -23.07 -14.40 35.98
N VAL A 45 -23.53 -13.20 35.62
CA VAL A 45 -22.74 -12.22 34.86
C VAL A 45 -21.47 -11.84 35.62
N CYS A 46 -21.58 -11.51 36.92
CA CYS A 46 -20.44 -11.18 37.75
C CYS A 46 -19.48 -12.37 37.89
N GLY A 47 -19.98 -13.58 38.07
CA GLY A 47 -19.18 -14.80 38.19
C GLY A 47 -18.40 -15.11 36.90
N LEU A 48 -19.02 -14.91 35.73
CA LEU A 48 -18.34 -15.05 34.44
C LEU A 48 -17.19 -14.05 34.31
N ILE A 49 -17.44 -12.77 34.59
CA ILE A 49 -16.42 -11.71 34.52
C ILE A 49 -15.29 -11.99 35.51
N TYR A 50 -15.63 -12.34 36.75
CA TYR A 50 -14.67 -12.66 37.79
C TYR A 50 -13.75 -13.83 37.36
N THR A 51 -14.32 -14.88 36.78
CA THR A 51 -13.56 -16.04 36.25
C THR A 51 -12.54 -15.63 35.18
N PHE A 52 -12.89 -14.64 34.34
CA PHE A 52 -12.00 -14.14 33.30
C PHE A 52 -10.96 -13.15 33.84
N GLN A 53 -11.27 -12.40 34.91
CA GLN A 53 -10.34 -11.49 35.57
C GLN A 53 -9.26 -12.22 36.36
N GLU A 54 -9.59 -13.36 36.97
CA GLU A 54 -8.64 -14.18 37.74
C GLU A 54 -7.63 -14.91 36.86
N LYS A 55 -7.95 -15.14 35.58
CA LYS A 55 -7.08 -15.86 34.64
C LYS A 55 -6.21 -14.89 33.86
N LYS A 56 -4.94 -15.23 33.68
CA LYS A 56 -4.12 -14.54 32.68
C LYS A 56 -4.64 -14.87 31.28
N PHE A 57 -4.50 -13.94 30.34
CA PHE A 57 -4.94 -14.14 28.95
C PHE A 57 -4.39 -15.44 28.33
N GLY A 58 -3.15 -15.83 28.66
CA GLY A 58 -2.52 -17.07 28.19
C GLY A 58 -3.18 -18.36 28.70
N GLU A 59 -3.82 -18.31 29.87
CA GLU A 59 -4.41 -19.47 30.57
C GLU A 59 -5.84 -19.78 30.11
N LEU A 60 -6.52 -18.80 29.49
CA LEU A 60 -7.82 -19.05 28.85
C LEU A 60 -7.65 -20.12 27.76
N THR A 61 -8.70 -20.81 27.35
CA THR A 61 -8.68 -21.66 26.16
C THR A 61 -9.63 -21.12 25.10
N LEU A 62 -9.44 -21.48 23.84
CA LEU A 62 -10.37 -21.05 22.77
C LEU A 62 -11.81 -21.46 23.11
N PHE A 63 -11.97 -22.71 23.54
CA PHE A 63 -13.24 -23.27 23.99
C PHE A 63 -13.86 -22.50 25.16
N GLN A 64 -13.06 -22.11 26.17
CA GLN A 64 -13.56 -21.33 27.30
C GLN A 64 -14.12 -19.97 26.87
N ILE A 65 -13.46 -19.30 25.91
CA ILE A 65 -13.91 -18.00 25.40
C ILE A 65 -15.14 -18.17 24.51
N GLU A 66 -15.17 -19.17 23.63
CA GLU A 66 -16.33 -19.49 22.79
C GLU A 66 -17.57 -19.81 23.63
N ASN A 67 -17.40 -20.60 24.70
CA ASN A 67 -18.47 -20.91 25.64
C ASN A 67 -18.97 -19.66 26.37
N ALA A 68 -18.06 -18.75 26.77
CA ALA A 68 -18.45 -17.49 27.39
C ALA A 68 -19.25 -16.58 26.42
N VAL A 69 -18.84 -16.49 25.15
CA VAL A 69 -19.60 -15.76 24.11
C VAL A 69 -20.99 -16.35 23.93
N ALA A 70 -21.13 -17.68 23.95
CA ALA A 70 -22.41 -18.36 23.86
C ALA A 70 -23.32 -18.03 25.06
N ILE A 71 -22.78 -18.13 26.29
CA ILE A 71 -23.50 -17.77 27.53
C ILE A 71 -24.00 -16.32 27.48
N VAL A 72 -23.14 -15.38 27.10
CA VAL A 72 -23.52 -13.96 27.04
C VAL A 72 -24.54 -13.70 25.93
N THR A 73 -24.47 -14.44 24.83
CA THR A 73 -25.50 -14.39 23.77
C THR A 73 -26.86 -14.86 24.30
N ASP A 74 -26.89 -15.87 25.16
CA ASP A 74 -28.14 -16.32 25.78
C ASP A 74 -28.67 -15.31 26.81
N PHE A 75 -27.79 -14.64 27.57
CA PHE A 75 -28.19 -13.51 28.43
C PHE A 75 -28.80 -12.35 27.63
N GLU A 76 -28.17 -11.98 26.52
CA GLU A 76 -28.65 -10.95 25.61
C GLU A 76 -30.05 -11.30 25.08
N ARG A 77 -30.25 -12.55 24.63
CA ARG A 77 -31.55 -13.07 24.17
C ARG A 77 -32.62 -13.07 25.27
N ALA A 78 -32.21 -13.28 26.52
CA ALA A 78 -33.09 -13.23 27.68
C ALA A 78 -33.41 -11.78 28.13
N GLY A 79 -32.88 -10.77 27.45
CA GLY A 79 -33.19 -9.36 27.69
C GLY A 79 -32.21 -8.63 28.61
N LEU A 80 -31.03 -9.21 28.89
CA LEU A 80 -29.96 -8.47 29.56
C LEU A 80 -29.26 -7.51 28.58
N LYS A 81 -28.92 -6.32 29.06
CA LYS A 81 -28.10 -5.36 28.33
C LYS A 81 -26.60 -5.64 28.55
N VAL A 82 -26.10 -6.66 27.84
CA VAL A 82 -24.71 -7.18 27.98
C VAL A 82 -23.94 -7.20 26.65
N ASP A 83 -24.36 -6.40 25.68
CA ASP A 83 -23.71 -6.18 24.39
C ASP A 83 -22.21 -5.83 24.55
N TRP A 84 -21.88 -4.97 25.51
CA TRP A 84 -20.51 -4.59 25.85
C TRP A 84 -19.63 -5.79 26.29
N LEU A 85 -20.21 -6.76 27.00
CA LEU A 85 -19.49 -7.93 27.49
C LEU A 85 -19.25 -8.91 26.34
N LYS A 86 -20.27 -9.07 25.49
CA LYS A 86 -20.17 -9.90 24.28
C LYS A 86 -19.08 -9.39 23.34
N GLN A 87 -19.09 -8.09 23.02
CA GLN A 87 -18.07 -7.47 22.18
C GLN A 87 -16.66 -7.68 22.76
N THR A 88 -16.50 -7.48 24.08
CA THR A 88 -15.21 -7.70 24.75
C THR A 88 -14.74 -9.16 24.63
N LEU A 89 -15.64 -10.13 24.77
CA LEU A 89 -15.30 -11.56 24.65
C LEU A 89 -15.00 -11.97 23.20
N GLU A 90 -15.69 -11.38 22.22
CA GLU A 90 -15.43 -11.57 20.80
C GLU A 90 -14.05 -11.02 20.40
N ASP A 91 -13.65 -9.84 20.90
CA ASP A 91 -12.31 -9.27 20.70
C ASP A 91 -11.21 -10.17 21.29
N ILE A 92 -11.44 -10.71 22.49
CA ILE A 92 -10.54 -11.68 23.15
C ILE A 92 -10.43 -12.95 22.30
N LEU A 93 -11.54 -13.44 21.74
CA LEU A 93 -11.59 -14.63 20.91
C LEU A 93 -10.78 -14.45 19.63
N GLU A 94 -10.99 -13.32 18.93
CA GLU A 94 -10.25 -12.98 17.71
C GLU A 94 -8.75 -12.90 17.99
N THR A 95 -8.36 -12.16 19.03
CA THR A 95 -6.96 -12.00 19.44
C THR A 95 -6.29 -13.36 19.68
N ARG A 96 -7.00 -14.29 20.33
CA ARG A 96 -6.48 -15.64 20.60
C ARG A 96 -6.38 -16.50 19.33
N LYS A 97 -7.30 -16.37 18.39
CA LYS A 97 -7.22 -17.07 17.08
C LYS A 97 -5.97 -16.63 16.32
N VAL A 98 -5.66 -15.34 16.32
CA VAL A 98 -4.44 -14.77 15.72
C VAL A 98 -3.17 -15.31 16.40
N ILE A 99 -3.12 -15.30 17.74
CA ILE A 99 -1.94 -15.77 18.50
C ILE A 99 -1.68 -17.28 18.35
N LYS A 100 -2.72 -18.10 18.12
CA LYS A 100 -2.57 -19.55 17.88
C LYS A 100 -2.02 -19.87 16.47
N GLN A 101 -2.02 -18.91 15.55
CA GLN A 101 -1.52 -19.07 14.19
C GLN A 101 -0.19 -18.33 13.88
N PRO A 102 0.76 -18.17 14.84
CA PRO A 102 1.85 -17.22 14.70
C PRO A 102 2.89 -17.68 13.66
N THR A 103 3.01 -18.99 13.43
CA THR A 103 3.89 -19.56 12.40
C THR A 103 3.39 -19.18 11.01
N SER A 104 2.09 -19.37 10.74
CA SER A 104 1.50 -19.03 9.45
C SER A 104 1.56 -17.53 9.12
N LEU A 105 1.38 -16.65 10.12
CA LEU A 105 1.46 -15.20 9.92
C LEU A 105 2.90 -14.72 9.71
N LYS A 106 3.87 -15.29 10.44
CA LYS A 106 5.30 -15.00 10.22
C LYS A 106 5.75 -15.47 8.83
N GLU A 107 5.33 -16.66 8.41
CA GLU A 107 5.62 -17.18 7.08
C GLU A 107 4.95 -16.35 5.97
N ALA A 108 3.68 -15.98 6.15
CA ALA A 108 2.99 -15.10 5.21
C ALA A 108 3.70 -13.75 5.09
N ARG A 109 4.05 -13.12 6.22
CA ARG A 109 4.82 -11.87 6.25
C ARG A 109 6.16 -12.01 5.55
N TYR A 110 6.88 -13.11 5.78
CA TYR A 110 8.16 -13.38 5.13
C TYR A 110 8.01 -13.49 3.61
N LYS A 111 7.04 -14.29 3.12
CA LYS A 111 6.74 -14.44 1.70
C LYS A 111 6.33 -13.12 1.06
N THR A 112 5.46 -12.35 1.70
CA THR A 112 5.05 -11.03 1.23
C THR A 112 6.25 -10.08 1.11
N ASN A 113 7.14 -10.06 2.11
CA ASN A 113 8.36 -9.25 2.06
C ASN A 113 9.30 -9.67 0.93
N GLN A 114 9.45 -10.96 0.66
CA GLN A 114 10.24 -11.42 -0.49
C GLN A 114 9.68 -10.89 -1.82
N VAL A 115 8.36 -10.95 -2.01
CA VAL A 115 7.70 -10.42 -3.21
C VAL A 115 7.92 -8.91 -3.34
N ILE A 116 7.74 -8.16 -2.24
CA ILE A 116 7.96 -6.70 -2.22
C ILE A 116 9.40 -6.37 -2.63
N ASN A 117 10.39 -7.04 -2.04
CA ASN A 117 11.80 -6.77 -2.33
C ASN A 117 12.14 -7.08 -3.79
N GLU A 118 11.65 -8.19 -4.33
CA GLU A 118 11.86 -8.55 -5.73
C GLU A 118 11.20 -7.55 -6.69
N LYS A 119 9.99 -7.08 -6.38
CA LYS A 119 9.31 -6.05 -7.18
C LYS A 119 10.03 -4.71 -7.11
N LYS A 120 10.54 -4.33 -5.94
CA LYS A 120 11.33 -3.11 -5.76
C LYS A 120 12.62 -3.14 -6.58
N ARG A 121 13.37 -4.26 -6.53
CA ARG A 121 14.57 -4.46 -7.35
C ARG A 121 14.27 -4.30 -8.84
N LYS A 122 13.21 -4.95 -9.34
CA LYS A 122 12.81 -4.83 -10.74
C LYS A 122 12.40 -3.42 -11.13
N LEU A 123 11.71 -2.69 -10.24
CA LEU A 123 11.35 -1.31 -10.49
C LEU A 123 12.60 -0.43 -10.64
N GLU A 124 13.57 -0.56 -9.72
CA GLU A 124 14.85 0.15 -9.78
C GLU A 124 15.61 -0.17 -11.09
N GLU A 125 15.59 -1.42 -11.54
CA GLU A 125 16.17 -1.82 -12.84
C GLU A 125 15.48 -1.13 -14.03
N TYR A 126 14.16 -1.04 -14.02
CA TYR A 126 13.40 -0.37 -15.08
C TYR A 126 13.63 1.14 -15.08
N GLU A 127 13.68 1.78 -13.91
CA GLU A 127 13.99 3.20 -13.78
C GLU A 127 15.39 3.52 -14.30
N ALA A 128 16.38 2.68 -14.00
CA ALA A 128 17.74 2.82 -14.53
C ALA A 128 17.78 2.67 -16.06
N LEU A 129 17.11 1.66 -16.61
CA LEU A 129 17.00 1.46 -18.06
C LEU A 129 16.34 2.66 -18.76
N MET A 130 15.28 3.19 -18.17
CA MET A 130 14.59 4.37 -18.69
C MET A 130 15.52 5.60 -18.69
N GLY A 131 16.33 5.79 -17.64
CA GLY A 131 17.36 6.83 -17.60
C GLY A 131 18.38 6.70 -18.75
N TRP A 132 18.87 5.49 -19.01
CA TRP A 132 19.78 5.23 -20.13
C TRP A 132 19.15 5.51 -21.49
N MET A 133 17.87 5.17 -21.67
CA MET A 133 17.15 5.44 -22.92
C MET A 133 17.05 6.93 -23.22
N VAL A 134 16.81 7.78 -22.20
CA VAL A 134 16.76 9.24 -22.38
C VAL A 134 18.12 9.78 -22.86
N VAL A 135 19.21 9.38 -22.20
CA VAL A 135 20.58 9.78 -22.61
C VAL A 135 20.89 9.31 -24.03
N PHE A 136 20.48 8.10 -24.40
CA PHE A 136 20.67 7.56 -25.74
C PHE A 136 19.87 8.35 -26.79
N GLN A 137 18.65 8.76 -26.47
CA GLN A 137 17.81 9.59 -27.34
C GLN A 137 18.46 10.96 -27.60
N GLU A 138 18.98 11.63 -26.57
CA GLU A 138 19.70 12.90 -26.71
C GLU A 138 20.93 12.76 -27.62
N LYS A 139 21.72 11.70 -27.41
CA LYS A 139 22.90 11.42 -28.24
C LYS A 139 22.51 11.14 -29.70
N THR A 140 21.39 10.45 -29.91
CA THR A 140 20.85 10.19 -31.25
C THR A 140 20.45 11.50 -31.95
N ALA A 141 19.79 12.41 -31.23
CA ALA A 141 19.40 13.72 -31.75
C ALA A 141 20.64 14.58 -32.14
N MET A 142 21.69 14.59 -31.32
CA MET A 142 22.94 15.27 -31.65
C MET A 142 23.60 14.70 -32.91
N LEU A 143 23.64 13.37 -33.05
CA LEU A 143 24.18 12.72 -34.25
C LEU A 143 23.37 13.08 -35.50
N GLN A 144 22.04 13.14 -35.41
CA GLN A 144 21.18 13.56 -36.52
C GLN A 144 21.45 15.01 -36.93
N GLN A 145 21.65 15.92 -35.97
CA GLN A 145 22.02 17.31 -36.24
C GLN A 145 23.36 17.40 -36.96
N ASN A 146 24.38 16.68 -36.48
CA ASN A 146 25.71 16.65 -37.10
C ASN A 146 25.65 16.13 -38.53
N VAL A 147 24.92 15.03 -38.77
CA VAL A 147 24.70 14.49 -40.12
C VAL A 147 24.04 15.54 -41.03
N SER A 148 23.04 16.26 -40.54
CA SER A 148 22.40 17.33 -41.33
C SER A 148 23.37 18.46 -41.66
N LEU A 149 24.22 18.87 -40.73
CA LEU A 149 25.19 19.94 -40.94
C LEU A 149 26.24 19.52 -41.97
N THR A 150 26.86 18.35 -41.77
CA THR A 150 27.88 17.83 -42.68
C THR A 150 27.33 17.59 -44.09
N LYS A 151 26.06 17.18 -44.23
CA LYS A 151 25.40 17.09 -45.55
C LYS A 151 25.33 18.45 -46.26
N LYS A 152 25.01 19.52 -45.53
CA LYS A 152 24.98 20.89 -46.10
C LYS A 152 26.38 21.35 -46.50
N GLU A 153 27.37 21.14 -45.65
CA GLU A 153 28.77 21.47 -45.94
C GLU A 153 29.31 20.72 -47.16
N LEU A 154 29.01 19.42 -47.25
CA LEU A 154 29.39 18.60 -48.40
C LEU A 154 28.75 19.12 -49.70
N HIS A 155 27.47 19.48 -49.66
CA HIS A 155 26.78 20.03 -50.83
C HIS A 155 27.38 21.37 -51.28
N ALA A 156 27.70 22.26 -50.32
CA ALA A 156 28.38 23.52 -50.60
C ALA A 156 29.77 23.31 -51.21
N ALA A 157 30.55 22.36 -50.68
CA ALA A 157 31.86 22.01 -51.20
C ALA A 157 31.79 21.45 -52.63
N LYS A 158 30.82 20.57 -52.92
CA LYS A 158 30.57 20.05 -54.28
C LYS A 158 30.25 21.16 -55.27
N THR A 159 29.31 22.05 -54.91
CA THR A 159 28.94 23.20 -55.75
C THR A 159 30.13 24.12 -56.03
N LYS A 160 30.99 24.34 -55.03
CA LYS A 160 32.22 25.14 -55.20
C LYS A 160 33.21 24.45 -56.15
N ALA A 161 33.39 23.14 -56.04
CA ALA A 161 34.27 22.37 -56.91
C ALA A 161 33.79 22.40 -58.38
N GLU A 162 32.48 22.29 -58.61
CA GLU A 162 31.88 22.42 -59.95
C GLU A 162 32.18 23.78 -60.59
N ARG A 163 31.95 24.89 -59.86
CA ARG A 163 32.28 26.25 -60.34
C ARG A 163 33.76 26.44 -60.66
N ILE A 164 34.65 25.86 -59.85
CA ILE A 164 36.09 25.90 -60.11
C ILE A 164 36.41 25.14 -61.40
N ASN A 165 35.84 23.96 -61.59
CA ASN A 165 36.03 23.17 -62.82
C ASN A 165 35.51 23.90 -64.06
N GLU A 166 34.34 24.55 -64.00
CA GLU A 166 33.82 25.39 -65.09
C GLU A 166 34.78 26.55 -65.41
N THR A 167 35.29 27.23 -64.37
CA THR A 167 36.24 28.34 -64.52
C THR A 167 37.53 27.88 -65.19
N ILE A 168 38.07 26.73 -64.78
CA ILE A 168 39.27 26.13 -65.37
C ILE A 168 39.03 25.79 -66.85
N SER A 169 37.90 25.15 -67.18
CA SER A 169 37.54 24.81 -68.56
C SER A 169 37.42 26.05 -69.45
N ASN A 170 36.74 27.09 -68.96
CA ASN A 170 36.61 28.36 -69.67
C ASN A 170 37.96 29.06 -69.87
N ALA A 171 38.83 29.06 -68.85
CA ALA A 171 40.16 29.63 -68.95
C ALA A 171 41.02 28.89 -69.98
N LYS A 172 41.00 27.55 -69.97
CA LYS A 172 41.68 26.72 -70.97
C LYS A 172 41.20 27.03 -72.39
N ALA A 173 39.89 27.12 -72.60
CA ALA A 173 39.33 27.44 -73.91
C ALA A 173 39.79 28.82 -74.42
N LYS A 174 39.83 29.84 -73.56
CA LYS A 174 40.35 31.17 -73.92
C LYS A 174 41.84 31.15 -74.27
N VAL A 175 42.66 30.40 -73.53
CA VAL A 175 44.10 30.26 -73.82
C VAL A 175 44.30 29.62 -75.19
N ILE A 176 43.57 28.55 -75.51
CA ILE A 176 43.62 27.90 -76.83
C ILE A 176 43.25 28.92 -77.92
N TYR A 177 42.12 29.61 -77.77
CA TYR A 177 41.64 30.61 -78.73
C TYR A 177 42.69 31.69 -79.03
N HIS A 178 43.27 32.31 -77.99
CA HIS A 178 44.27 33.37 -78.17
C HIS A 178 45.63 32.86 -78.68
N THR A 179 45.95 31.58 -78.46
CA THR A 179 47.16 30.96 -79.04
C THR A 179 47.00 30.74 -80.55
N GLU A 180 45.79 30.35 -80.99
CA GLU A 180 45.48 30.08 -82.40
C GLU A 180 45.14 31.36 -83.20
N HIS A 181 44.48 32.33 -82.57
CA HIS A 181 43.99 33.56 -83.19
C HIS A 181 44.56 34.78 -82.46
N SER A 182 45.87 35.04 -82.64
CA SER A 182 46.51 36.19 -81.99
C SER A 182 45.86 37.50 -82.47
N PRO A 183 45.18 38.26 -81.59
CA PRO A 183 44.56 39.53 -81.97
C PRO A 183 45.60 40.61 -82.31
N LEU A 184 46.89 40.35 -82.04
CA LEU A 184 48.00 41.23 -82.40
C LEU A 184 48.47 41.04 -83.85
N ASN A 185 48.05 39.97 -84.53
CA ASN A 185 48.39 39.76 -85.94
C ASN A 185 47.62 40.68 -86.89
N GLU A 186 46.52 41.32 -86.44
CA GLU A 186 45.76 42.32 -87.23
C GLU A 186 46.26 43.77 -87.01
N LEU A 187 47.27 43.98 -86.16
CA LEU A 187 47.82 45.30 -85.80
C LEU A 187 49.17 45.62 -86.48
N LEU A 188 49.63 44.78 -87.41
CA LEU A 188 50.79 44.98 -88.29
C LEU A 188 50.32 45.14 -89.74
#